data_AF-A0A7W9DWL2-F1
#
_entry.id   AF-A0A7W9DWL2-F1
#
_cell.length_a   1.000
_cell.length_b   1.000
_cell.length_c   1.000
_cell.angle_alpha   90.00
_cell.angle_beta   90.00
_cell.angle_gamma   90.00
#
_symmetry.space_group_name_H-M   'P 1'
#
loop_
_entity.id
_entity.type
_entity.pdbx_description
1 polymer ?
#
loop_
_entity_poly.entity_id
_entity_poly.type
_entity_poly.pdbx_seq_one_letter_code
_entity_poly.pdbx_strand_id
1 'polypeptide(L)'
;MTTADLHKRQELFYSAIDQVEKDYHLYFGLKSIQKKLTQTERIYDHFILNHDTFELSFDNDSDLPQEIRDLVINAYHEIFLLKRNVS
;
A
#
# COMPACT_ATOMS: atom_id res chain seq x y z
N MET A 1 12.43 19.06 3.90
CA MET A 1 11.05 18.65 3.57
C MET A 1 10.18 19.04 4.75
N THR A 2 9.07 19.73 4.54
CA THR A 2 8.23 20.19 5.67
C THR A 2 7.31 19.08 6.15
N THR A 3 6.79 19.17 7.38
CA THR A 3 5.75 18.25 7.88
C THR A 3 4.52 18.21 6.97
N ALA A 4 4.16 19.35 6.36
CA ALA A 4 3.07 19.43 5.38
C ALA A 4 3.37 18.64 4.10
N ASP A 5 4.63 18.65 3.62
CA ASP A 5 5.05 17.84 2.46
C ASP A 5 5.01 16.33 2.78
N LEU A 6 5.36 15.95 4.02
CA LEU A 6 5.33 14.56 4.47
C LEU A 6 3.89 14.04 4.53
N HIS A 7 3.00 14.81 5.16
CA HIS A 7 1.58 14.48 5.25
C HIS A 7 0.96 14.33 3.86
N LYS A 8 1.22 15.27 2.96
CA LYS A 8 0.72 15.23 1.58
C LYS A 8 1.20 13.97 0.83
N ARG A 9 2.44 13.55 1.03
CA ARG A 9 2.95 12.32 0.40
C ARG A 9 2.30 11.06 0.97
N GLN A 10 2.07 11.02 2.28
CA GLN A 10 1.34 9.91 2.90
C GLN A 10 -0.08 9.84 2.33
N GLU A 11 -0.80 10.96 2.24
CA GLU A 11 -2.14 11.02 1.65
C GLU A 11 -2.15 10.53 0.19
N LEU A 12 -1.16 10.96 -0.62
CA LEU A 12 -1.02 10.48 -2.00
C LEU A 12 -0.77 8.97 -2.05
N PHE A 13 0.06 8.44 -1.15
CA PHE A 13 0.36 7.02 -1.09
C PHE A 13 -0.89 6.21 -0.74
N TYR A 14 -1.60 6.58 0.32
CA TYR A 14 -2.84 5.91 0.69
C TYR A 14 -3.91 6.04 -0.40
N SER A 15 -4.00 7.18 -1.08
CA SER A 15 -4.91 7.32 -2.22
C SER A 15 -4.56 6.39 -3.39
N ALA A 16 -3.28 6.11 -3.63
CA ALA A 16 -2.86 5.15 -4.64
C ALA A 16 -3.25 3.72 -4.22
N ILE A 17 -3.05 3.37 -2.94
CA ILE A 17 -3.45 2.06 -2.42
C ILE A 17 -4.98 1.87 -2.49
N ASP A 18 -5.77 2.89 -2.16
CA ASP A 18 -7.23 2.85 -2.28
C ASP A 18 -7.67 2.57 -3.72
N GLN A 19 -6.95 3.09 -4.72
CA GLN A 19 -7.24 2.81 -6.12
C GLN A 19 -6.94 1.36 -6.48
N VAL A 20 -5.78 0.83 -6.06
CA VAL A 20 -5.44 -0.58 -6.24
C VAL A 20 -6.48 -1.47 -5.53
N GLU A 21 -6.91 -1.13 -4.32
CA GLU A 21 -7.91 -1.92 -3.60
C GLU A 21 -9.26 -1.95 -4.33
N LYS A 22 -9.67 -0.86 -4.97
CA LYS A 22 -10.89 -0.82 -5.80
C LYS A 22 -10.76 -1.70 -7.03
N ASP A 23 -9.62 -1.65 -7.71
CA ASP A 23 -9.36 -2.42 -8.92
C ASP A 23 -9.36 -3.93 -8.63
N TYR A 24 -8.92 -4.33 -7.42
CA TYR A 24 -8.88 -5.72 -6.96
C TYR A 24 -9.99 -6.07 -5.93
N HIS A 25 -11.04 -5.25 -5.80
CA HIS A 25 -12.05 -5.46 -4.74
C HIS A 25 -12.72 -6.86 -4.81
N LEU A 26 -12.95 -7.36 -6.04
CA LEU A 26 -13.55 -8.67 -6.25
C LEU A 26 -12.63 -9.79 -5.77
N TYR A 27 -11.32 -9.66 -6.01
CA TYR A 27 -10.31 -10.60 -5.52
C TYR A 27 -10.35 -10.68 -3.99
N PHE A 28 -10.31 -9.53 -3.31
CA PHE A 28 -10.36 -9.48 -1.85
C PHE A 28 -11.68 -10.01 -1.29
N GLY A 29 -12.81 -9.69 -1.93
CA GLY A 29 -14.12 -10.22 -1.55
C GLY A 29 -14.17 -11.75 -1.62
N LEU A 30 -13.74 -12.35 -2.74
CA LEU A 30 -13.74 -13.80 -2.91
C LEU A 30 -12.78 -14.50 -1.93
N LYS A 31 -11.59 -13.96 -1.74
CA LYS A 31 -10.59 -14.50 -0.81
C LYS A 31 -11.08 -14.47 0.64
N SER A 32 -11.74 -13.39 1.03
CA SER A 32 -12.32 -13.25 2.38
C SER A 32 -13.40 -14.29 2.65
N ILE A 33 -14.24 -14.60 1.65
CA ILE A 33 -15.23 -15.70 1.72
C ILE A 33 -14.53 -17.05 1.86
N GLN A 34 -13.49 -17.33 1.06
CA GLN A 34 -12.73 -18.58 1.15
C GLN A 34 -12.09 -18.77 2.52
N LYS A 35 -11.56 -17.69 3.11
CA LYS A 35 -10.97 -17.67 4.46
C LYS A 35 -12.01 -17.60 5.60
N LYS A 36 -13.31 -17.47 5.29
CA LYS A 36 -14.40 -17.29 6.26
C LYS A 36 -14.20 -16.08 7.19
N LEU A 37 -13.68 -14.98 6.66
CA LEU A 37 -13.49 -13.74 7.40
C LEU A 37 -14.83 -13.02 7.62
N THR A 38 -14.98 -12.36 8.76
CA THR A 38 -16.15 -11.51 9.08
C THR A 38 -16.13 -10.17 8.34
N GLN A 39 -14.97 -9.79 7.80
CA GLN A 39 -14.75 -8.54 7.07
C GLN A 39 -13.90 -8.84 5.83
N THR A 40 -13.99 -7.96 4.83
CA THR A 40 -13.15 -8.05 3.64
C THR A 40 -11.72 -7.70 4.00
N GLU A 41 -10.79 -8.61 3.74
CA GLU A 41 -9.35 -8.40 3.80
C GLU A 41 -8.96 -7.22 2.89
N ARG A 42 -8.09 -6.35 3.38
CA ARG A 42 -7.69 -5.11 2.70
C ARG A 42 -6.21 -5.15 2.37
N ILE A 43 -5.78 -4.36 1.39
CA ILE A 43 -4.33 -4.23 1.07
C ILE A 43 -3.57 -3.70 2.28
N TYR A 44 -4.21 -2.81 3.05
CA TYR A 44 -3.66 -2.22 4.27
C TYR A 44 -3.31 -3.23 5.36
N ASP A 45 -3.93 -4.42 5.35
CA ASP A 45 -3.64 -5.45 6.34
C ASP A 45 -2.31 -6.19 6.05
N HIS A 46 -1.70 -5.94 4.89
CA HIS A 46 -0.56 -6.70 4.40
C HIS A 46 0.78 -5.93 4.43
N PHE A 47 0.80 -4.66 4.81
CA PHE A 47 2.02 -3.86 4.86
C PHE A 47 2.00 -2.83 6.00
N ILE A 48 3.19 -2.40 6.40
CA ILE A 48 3.42 -1.31 7.34
C ILE A 48 4.28 -0.25 6.63
N LEU A 49 3.82 1.01 6.67
CA LEU A 49 4.60 2.17 6.31
C LEU A 49 5.02 2.89 7.60
N ASN A 50 6.30 2.89 7.92
CA ASN A 50 6.81 3.62 9.07
C ASN A 50 6.65 5.14 8.84
N HIS A 51 5.88 5.83 9.68
CA HIS A 51 5.60 7.26 9.48
C HIS A 51 6.80 8.18 9.76
N ASP A 52 7.80 7.71 10.50
CA ASP A 52 9.02 8.45 10.81
C ASP A 52 10.12 8.23 9.76
N THR A 53 10.30 6.98 9.32
CA THR A 53 11.39 6.59 8.40
C THR A 53 10.94 6.46 6.94
N PHE A 54 9.62 6.39 6.70
CA PHE A 54 9.02 6.02 5.41
C PHE A 54 9.43 4.64 4.91
N GLU A 55 9.92 3.76 5.77
CA GLU A 55 10.22 2.40 5.37
C GLU A 55 8.92 1.62 5.15
N LEU A 56 8.79 1.03 3.95
CA LEU A 56 7.73 0.11 3.60
C LEU A 56 8.19 -1.32 3.91
N SER A 57 7.38 -2.07 4.64
CA SER A 57 7.59 -3.49 4.90
C SER A 57 6.29 -4.25 4.69
N PHE A 58 6.36 -5.45 4.12
CA PHE A 58 5.20 -6.35 4.03
C PHE A 58 5.22 -7.32 5.20
N ASP A 59 4.04 -7.77 5.62
CA ASP A 59 3.96 -8.90 6.56
C ASP A 59 4.60 -10.14 5.91
N ASN A 60 5.43 -10.85 6.68
CA ASN A 60 6.10 -12.07 6.23
C ASN A 60 5.09 -13.17 5.87
N ASP A 61 3.96 -13.20 6.58
CA ASP A 61 2.88 -14.16 6.35
C ASP A 61 1.80 -13.62 5.40
N SER A 62 2.04 -12.46 4.78
CA SER A 62 1.12 -11.88 3.80
C SER A 62 0.92 -12.84 2.63
N ASP A 63 -0.32 -13.17 2.31
CA ASP A 63 -0.67 -13.91 1.11
C ASP A 63 -1.17 -12.96 0.00
N LEU A 64 -0.76 -11.69 0.05
CA LEU A 64 -1.03 -10.72 -0.98
C LEU A 64 -0.32 -11.12 -2.29
N PRO A 65 -1.02 -11.15 -3.44
CA PRO A 65 -0.43 -11.49 -4.73
C PRO A 65 0.77 -10.60 -5.06
N GLN A 66 1.79 -11.18 -5.72
CA GLN A 66 2.99 -10.45 -6.11
C GLN A 66 2.66 -9.23 -6.97
N GLU A 67 1.72 -9.34 -7.89
CA GLU A 67 1.25 -8.22 -8.74
C GLU A 67 0.75 -7.04 -7.90
N ILE A 68 -0.03 -7.29 -6.84
CA ILE A 68 -0.53 -6.23 -5.96
C ILE A 68 0.61 -5.68 -5.09
N ARG A 69 1.52 -6.52 -4.62
CA ARG A 69 2.74 -6.09 -3.91
C ARG A 69 3.58 -5.14 -4.76
N ASP A 70 3.78 -5.48 -6.04
CA ASP A 70 4.54 -4.65 -6.98
C ASP A 70 3.88 -3.29 -7.20
N LEU A 71 2.55 -3.23 -7.28
CA LEU A 71 1.82 -1.96 -7.38
C LEU A 71 2.02 -1.08 -6.12
N VAL A 72 1.97 -1.67 -4.93
CA VAL A 72 2.25 -0.96 -3.66
C VAL A 72 3.71 -0.46 -3.63
N ILE A 73 4.67 -1.29 -4.02
CA ILE A 73 6.10 -0.93 -4.07
C ILE A 73 6.34 0.19 -5.09
N ASN A 74 5.72 0.12 -6.26
CA ASN A 74 5.83 1.16 -7.29
C ASN A 74 5.26 2.49 -6.80
N ALA A 75 4.06 2.49 -6.20
CA ALA A 75 3.49 3.68 -5.59
C ALA A 75 4.40 4.28 -4.51
N TYR A 76 4.99 3.42 -3.68
CA TYR A 76 5.98 3.84 -2.67
C TYR A 76 7.21 4.51 -3.31
N HIS A 77 7.79 3.89 -4.34
CA HIS A 77 8.94 4.44 -5.05
C HIS A 77 8.63 5.78 -5.73
N GLU A 78 7.48 5.91 -6.40
CA GLU A 78 7.07 7.14 -7.08
C GLU A 78 6.90 8.32 -6.11
N ILE A 79 6.31 8.04 -4.95
CA ILE A 79 5.92 9.09 -4.01
C ILE A 79 7.07 9.48 -3.08
N PHE A 80 7.82 8.49 -2.58
CA PHE A 80 8.84 8.71 -1.57
C PHE A 80 10.26 8.75 -2.14
N LEU A 81 10.59 7.97 -3.17
CA LEU A 81 11.97 7.82 -3.65
C LEU A 81 12.30 8.61 -4.93
N LEU A 82 11.36 8.75 -5.87
CA LEU A 82 11.61 9.37 -7.19
C LEU A 82 11.90 10.88 -7.13
N LYS A 83 11.68 11.55 -6.00
CA LYS A 83 12.09 12.95 -5.78
C LYS A 83 13.56 13.15 -5.37
N ARG A 84 14.40 12.11 -5.30
CA ARG A 84 15.86 12.26 -5.07
C ARG A 84 16.68 12.50 -6.34
N ASN A 85 16.13 12.25 -7.54
CA ASN A 85 16.90 12.25 -8.80
C ASN A 85 16.69 13.48 -9.70
N VAL A 86 16.15 14.58 -9.17
CA VAL A 86 16.17 15.87 -9.89
C VAL A 86 17.14 16.78 -9.15
N SER A 87 18.43 16.62 -9.47
CA SER A 87 19.51 17.58 -9.17
C SER A 87 20.00 18.17 -10.48
#